data_AF-A0A933ABM7-F1
#
_entry.id   AF-A0A933ABM7-F1
#
_cell.length_a   1.000
_cell.length_b   1.000
_cell.length_c   1.000
_cell.angle_alpha   90.00
_cell.angle_beta   90.00
_cell.angle_gamma   90.00
#
_symmetry.space_group_name_H-M   'P 1'
#
loop_
_entity.id
_entity.type
_entity.pdbx_description
1 polymer ?
#
loop_
_entity_poly.entity_id
_entity_poly.type
_entity_poly.pdbx_seq_one_letter_code
_entity_poly.pdbx_strand_id
1 'polypeptide(L)'
;MADELGQSLKVVEVLLVYYSSEVKEQLERGLQRLHLKIHSIDGRAPDASELIRTNPSEVVIMDQAADDVSVTQAVRQIGQILPDSMVITMYPGREMVEIYRRGHRIGTAERLETALHSHAFYPKSLHE
;
A
#
# COMPACT_ATOMS: atom_id res chain seq x y z
N MET A 1 -11.11 -17.13 -34.96
CA MET A 1 -10.55 -17.52 -33.64
C MET A 1 -10.21 -16.24 -32.94
N ALA A 2 -11.14 -15.74 -32.13
CA ALA A 2 -11.00 -14.51 -31.37
C ALA A 2 -10.91 -14.89 -29.89
N ASP A 3 -9.69 -15.19 -29.45
CA ASP A 3 -9.35 -15.20 -28.02
C ASP A 3 -9.04 -13.75 -27.63
N GLU A 4 -10.08 -12.92 -27.58
CA GLU A 4 -10.01 -11.67 -26.82
C GLU A 4 -10.13 -12.05 -25.35
N LEU A 5 -8.95 -12.34 -24.82
CA LEU A 5 -8.58 -12.49 -23.42
C LEU A 5 -9.54 -11.70 -22.53
N GLY A 6 -10.44 -12.45 -21.87
CA GLY A 6 -11.03 -12.03 -20.62
C GLY A 6 -9.92 -11.84 -19.59
N GLN A 7 -9.20 -10.71 -19.67
CA GLN A 7 -8.40 -10.22 -18.58
C GLN A 7 -9.40 -9.86 -17.49
N SER A 8 -9.73 -10.84 -16.66
CA SER A 8 -10.33 -10.61 -15.36
C SER A 8 -9.37 -9.66 -14.65
N LEU A 9 -9.70 -8.36 -14.67
CA LEU A 9 -8.96 -7.33 -13.96
C LEU A 9 -8.90 -7.78 -12.51
N LYS A 10 -7.74 -8.29 -12.08
CA LYS A 10 -7.53 -8.69 -10.71
C LYS A 10 -7.74 -7.46 -9.86
N VAL A 11 -8.83 -7.46 -9.09
CA VAL A 11 -9.10 -6.39 -8.12
C VAL A 11 -8.04 -6.52 -7.04
N VAL A 12 -7.11 -5.58 -7.00
CA VAL A 12 -6.07 -5.54 -5.96
C VAL A 12 -6.69 -4.94 -4.71
N GLU A 13 -6.63 -5.68 -3.59
CA GLU A 13 -7.05 -5.19 -2.29
C GLU A 13 -5.96 -4.30 -1.69
N VAL A 14 -6.35 -3.08 -1.31
CA VAL A 14 -5.45 -2.05 -0.79
C VAL A 14 -5.95 -1.60 0.57
N LEU A 15 -5.10 -1.77 1.58
CA LEU A 15 -5.32 -1.22 2.91
C LEU A 15 -4.61 0.11 3.02
N LEU A 16 -5.35 1.14 3.38
CA LEU A 16 -4.83 2.47 3.60
C LEU A 16 -4.77 2.73 5.09
N VAL A 17 -3.58 3.03 5.59
CA VAL A 17 -3.32 3.36 6.99
C VAL A 17 -3.02 4.84 7.06
N TYR A 18 -3.96 5.63 7.57
CA TYR A 18 -3.87 7.10 7.58
C TYR A 18 -3.81 7.71 8.97
N TYR A 19 -2.83 8.57 9.20
CA TYR A 19 -2.69 9.31 10.45
C TYR A 19 -3.27 10.74 10.39
N SER A 20 -3.62 11.22 9.18
CA SER A 20 -4.32 12.48 8.92
C SER A 20 -5.54 12.31 8.00
N SER A 21 -6.68 12.88 8.40
CA SER A 21 -7.93 12.85 7.63
C SER A 21 -7.85 13.62 6.30
N GLU A 22 -6.99 14.64 6.21
CA GLU A 22 -6.80 15.42 4.98
C GLU A 22 -6.05 14.62 3.90
N VAL A 23 -5.04 13.85 4.32
CA VAL A 23 -4.24 13.00 3.44
C VAL A 23 -5.07 11.80 2.96
N LYS A 24 -5.96 11.28 3.81
CA LYS A 24 -6.92 10.21 3.49
C LYS A 24 -7.77 10.55 2.27
N GLU A 25 -8.46 11.68 2.27
CA GLU A 25 -9.37 12.03 1.18
C GLU A 25 -8.65 12.26 -0.16
N GLN A 26 -7.44 12.82 -0.12
CA GLN A 26 -6.66 13.03 -1.33
C GLN A 26 -6.22 11.71 -1.93
N LEU A 27 -5.79 10.76 -1.09
CA LEU A 27 -5.34 9.45 -1.54
C LEU A 27 -6.49 8.56 -1.99
N GLU A 28 -7.62 8.54 -1.29
CA GLU A 28 -8.80 7.82 -1.74
C GLU A 28 -9.26 8.33 -3.12
N ARG A 29 -9.29 9.65 -3.34
CA ARG A 29 -9.62 10.22 -4.65
C ARG A 29 -8.62 9.88 -5.75
N GLY A 30 -7.32 9.85 -5.42
CA GLY A 30 -6.28 9.44 -6.36
C GLY A 30 -6.40 7.97 -6.75
N LEU A 31 -6.67 7.12 -5.76
CA LEU A 31 -6.75 5.66 -5.92
C LEU A 31 -8.09 5.18 -6.47
N GLN A 32 -9.19 5.94 -6.32
CA GLN A 32 -10.49 5.64 -6.95
C GLN A 32 -10.43 5.57 -8.47
N ARG A 33 -9.44 6.22 -9.10
CA ARG A 33 -9.21 6.13 -10.54
C ARG A 33 -8.59 4.80 -10.97
N LEU A 34 -8.13 4.00 -10.01
CA LEU A 34 -7.59 2.68 -10.21
C LEU A 34 -8.67 1.66 -9.79
N HIS A 35 -8.75 0.52 -10.48
CA HIS A 35 -9.68 -0.56 -10.14
C HIS A 35 -9.22 -1.32 -8.88
N LEU A 36 -9.18 -0.63 -7.74
CA LEU A 36 -8.71 -1.10 -6.45
C LEU A 36 -9.87 -1.24 -5.47
N LYS A 37 -9.83 -2.26 -4.62
CA LYS A 37 -10.73 -2.35 -3.47
C LYS A 37 -10.02 -1.74 -2.27
N ILE A 38 -10.53 -0.60 -1.82
CA ILE A 38 -9.88 0.22 -0.81
C ILE A 38 -10.51 -0.02 0.56
N HIS A 39 -9.68 -0.36 1.53
CA HIS A 39 -10.03 -0.41 2.96
C HIS A 39 -9.25 0.70 3.67
N SER A 40 -9.92 1.63 4.34
CA SER A 40 -9.24 2.69 5.11
C SER A 40 -9.26 2.39 6.60
N ILE A 41 -8.12 2.51 7.26
CA ILE A 41 -8.01 2.47 8.72
C ILE A 41 -7.32 3.74 9.21
N ASP A 42 -7.82 4.32 10.30
CA ASP A 42 -7.21 5.48 10.93
C ASP A 42 -6.07 4.99 11.85
N GLY A 43 -4.84 5.31 11.49
CA GLY A 43 -3.60 4.74 12.01
C GLY A 43 -3.25 5.10 13.46
N ARG A 44 -4.02 5.96 14.13
CA ARG A 44 -3.80 6.30 15.55
C ARG A 44 -4.39 5.27 16.53
N ALA A 45 -5.17 4.31 16.05
CA ALA A 45 -5.85 3.38 16.93
C ALA A 45 -4.90 2.30 17.48
N PRO A 46 -4.93 1.98 18.79
CA PRO A 46 -4.31 0.77 19.33
C PRO A 46 -4.79 -0.52 18.62
N ASP A 47 -5.91 -0.45 17.89
CA ASP A 47 -6.55 -1.54 17.16
C ASP A 47 -6.08 -1.69 15.71
N ALA A 48 -5.16 -0.84 15.22
CA ALA A 48 -4.70 -0.90 13.82
C ALA A 48 -4.17 -2.28 13.44
N SER A 49 -3.48 -2.98 14.35
CA SER A 49 -2.99 -4.34 14.12
C SER A 49 -4.09 -5.38 13.96
N GLU A 50 -5.20 -5.24 14.68
CA GLU A 50 -6.34 -6.15 14.58
C GLU A 50 -7.12 -5.88 13.28
N LEU A 51 -7.26 -4.61 12.91
CA LEU A 51 -7.85 -4.21 11.63
C LEU A 51 -7.02 -4.67 10.43
N ILE A 52 -5.69 -4.60 10.50
CA ILE A 52 -4.79 -5.15 9.49
C ILE A 52 -4.95 -6.67 9.35
N ARG A 53 -5.11 -7.40 10.47
CA ARG A 53 -5.32 -8.87 10.46
C ARG A 53 -6.64 -9.27 9.83
N THR A 54 -7.70 -8.48 10.06
CA THR A 54 -9.06 -8.78 9.59
C THR A 54 -9.31 -8.31 8.16
N ASN A 55 -8.46 -7.44 7.62
CA ASN A 55 -8.52 -6.94 6.25
C ASN A 55 -7.19 -7.24 5.52
N PRO A 56 -6.85 -8.53 5.30
CA PRO A 56 -5.63 -8.88 4.59
C PRO A 56 -5.65 -8.27 3.19
N SER A 57 -4.67 -7.42 2.89
CA SER A 57 -4.62 -6.67 1.63
C SER A 57 -3.29 -6.90 0.94
N GLU A 58 -3.28 -6.99 -0.39
CA GLU A 58 -2.06 -7.21 -1.17
C GLU A 58 -1.11 -6.01 -1.08
N VAL A 59 -1.68 -4.81 -0.98
CA VAL A 59 -0.92 -3.57 -0.80
C VAL A 59 -1.40 -2.87 0.46
N VAL A 60 -0.46 -2.37 1.24
CA VAL A 60 -0.70 -1.49 2.37
C VAL A 60 -0.05 -0.14 2.05
N ILE A 61 -0.82 0.95 2.04
CA ILE A 61 -0.29 2.29 1.83
C ILE A 61 -0.38 3.03 3.15
N MET A 62 0.74 3.64 3.56
CA MET A 62 0.86 4.38 4.81
C MET A 62 1.25 5.81 4.53
N ASP A 63 0.61 6.78 5.19
CA ASP A 63 1.15 8.14 5.26
C ASP A 63 2.12 8.28 6.44
N GLN A 64 3.23 8.97 6.22
CA GLN A 64 4.20 9.36 7.25
C GLN A 64 3.88 10.74 7.83
N ALA A 65 2.67 11.25 7.63
CA ALA A 65 2.28 12.59 8.09
C ALA A 65 2.30 12.75 9.61
N ALA A 66 2.36 11.65 10.36
CA ALA A 66 2.51 11.69 11.81
C ALA A 66 3.98 11.63 12.21
N ASP A 67 4.49 12.76 12.72
CA ASP A 67 5.77 12.86 13.42
C ASP A 67 5.90 11.88 14.61
N ASP A 68 4.77 11.35 15.10
CA ASP A 68 4.69 10.50 16.28
C ASP A 68 4.91 8.99 16.02
N VAL A 69 5.01 8.55 14.75
CA VAL A 69 5.14 7.11 14.43
C VAL A 69 6.44 6.80 13.71
N SER A 70 7.19 5.86 14.29
CA SER A 70 8.33 5.26 13.61
C SER A 70 7.84 4.36 12.48
N VAL A 71 7.92 4.86 11.24
CA VAL A 71 7.56 4.10 10.03
C VAL A 71 8.30 2.77 9.94
N THR A 72 9.56 2.74 10.36
CA THR A 72 10.34 1.50 10.44
C THR A 72 9.69 0.45 11.36
N GLN A 73 9.13 0.86 12.49
CA GLN A 73 8.44 -0.07 13.40
C GLN A 73 7.11 -0.53 12.80
N ALA A 74 6.31 0.40 12.27
CA ALA A 74 5.02 0.08 11.68
C ALA A 74 5.15 -0.87 10.48
N VAL A 75 6.10 -0.62 9.57
CA VAL A 75 6.36 -1.48 8.42
C VAL A 75 6.84 -2.88 8.84
N ARG A 76 7.66 -2.98 9.89
CA ARG A 76 8.07 -4.28 10.45
C ARG A 76 6.89 -5.04 11.03
N GLN A 77 6.03 -4.37 11.78
CA GLN A 77 4.83 -4.96 12.37
C GLN A 77 3.85 -5.43 11.29
N ILE A 78 3.57 -4.61 10.29
CA ILE A 78 2.76 -5.00 9.14
C ILE A 78 3.40 -6.18 8.42
N GLY A 79 4.71 -6.15 8.17
CA GLY A 79 5.42 -7.26 7.54
C GLY A 79 5.42 -8.57 8.33
N GLN A 80 5.21 -8.53 9.66
CA GLN A 80 5.00 -9.72 10.48
C GLN A 80 3.57 -10.24 10.40
N ILE A 81 2.58 -9.35 10.28
CA ILE A 81 1.16 -9.70 10.20
C ILE A 81 0.78 -10.16 8.78
N LEU A 82 1.27 -9.44 7.78
CA LEU A 82 1.01 -9.61 6.36
C LEU A 82 2.34 -9.75 5.59
N PRO A 83 3.02 -10.91 5.68
CA PRO A 83 4.36 -11.10 5.14
C PRO A 83 4.44 -11.06 3.61
N ASP A 84 3.33 -11.34 2.92
CA ASP A 84 3.30 -11.33 1.46
C ASP A 84 2.85 -10.00 0.88
N SER A 85 2.30 -9.12 1.73
CA SER A 85 1.85 -7.79 1.32
C SER A 85 3.02 -6.86 1.06
N MET A 86 2.81 -6.00 0.07
CA MET A 86 3.68 -4.87 -0.17
C MET A 86 3.24 -3.70 0.71
N VAL A 87 4.19 -3.03 1.34
CA VAL A 87 3.92 -1.80 2.09
C VAL A 87 4.54 -0.62 1.35
N ILE A 88 3.76 0.40 1.03
CA ILE A 88 4.19 1.63 0.40
C ILE A 88 4.04 2.76 1.41
N THR A 89 5.11 3.50 1.68
CA THR A 89 5.06 4.65 2.58
C THR A 89 5.17 5.94 1.78
N MET A 90 4.32 6.90 2.15
CA MET A 90 4.22 8.21 1.51
C MET A 90 4.58 9.31 2.49
N TYR A 91 5.38 10.26 2.03
CA TYR A 91 5.84 11.36 2.85
C TYR A 91 5.18 12.66 2.35
N PRO A 92 4.39 13.35 3.19
CA PRO A 92 3.87 14.66 2.81
C PRO A 92 5.02 15.61 2.41
N GLY A 93 4.90 16.25 1.26
CA GLY A 93 5.91 17.17 0.74
C GLY A 93 7.13 16.51 0.09
N ARG A 94 7.18 15.18 -0.02
CA ARG A 94 8.14 14.50 -0.90
C ARG A 94 7.40 13.88 -2.07
N GLU A 95 7.99 14.01 -3.26
CA GLU A 95 7.42 13.38 -4.45
C GLU A 95 7.60 11.86 -4.42
N MET A 96 8.64 11.37 -3.76
CA MET A 96 9.00 9.95 -3.74
C MET A 96 8.26 9.14 -2.66
N VAL A 97 7.95 7.89 -3.00
CA VAL A 97 7.43 6.86 -2.10
C VAL A 97 8.49 5.78 -1.86
N GLU A 98 8.46 5.16 -0.68
CA GLU A 98 9.31 4.01 -0.37
C GLU A 98 8.49 2.72 -0.34
N ILE A 99 9.12 1.62 -0.74
CA ILE A 99 8.45 0.34 -0.95
C ILE A 99 9.12 -0.72 -0.10
N TYR A 100 8.32 -1.50 0.60
CA TYR A 100 8.77 -2.50 1.56
C TYR A 100 8.05 -3.82 1.37
N ARG A 101 8.73 -4.90 1.75
CA ARG A 101 8.17 -6.24 1.83
C ARG A 101 8.79 -6.97 3.02
N ARG A 102 7.99 -7.72 3.78
CA ARG A 102 8.43 -8.43 5.01
C ARG A 102 9.17 -7.51 6.01
N GLY A 103 8.80 -6.23 6.07
CA GLY A 103 9.46 -5.28 6.98
C GLY A 103 10.77 -4.66 6.47
N HIS A 104 11.19 -4.96 5.23
CA HIS A 104 12.44 -4.50 4.64
C HIS A 104 12.19 -3.62 3.41
N ARG A 105 12.96 -2.53 3.26
CA ARG A 105 12.86 -1.66 2.07
C ARG A 105 13.42 -2.40 0.86
N ILE A 106 12.64 -2.47 -0.20
CA ILE A 106 13.01 -3.14 -1.47
C ILE A 106 13.18 -2.16 -2.63
N GLY A 107 12.74 -0.90 -2.47
CA GLY A 107 12.89 0.11 -3.50
C GLY A 107 12.24 1.43 -3.14
N THR A 108 12.27 2.35 -4.10
CA THR A 108 11.59 3.65 -4.07
C THR A 108 10.99 3.93 -5.45
N ALA A 109 9.99 4.80 -5.51
CA ALA A 109 9.41 5.25 -6.77
C ALA A 109 9.07 6.74 -6.71
N GLU A 110 9.08 7.41 -7.85
CA GLU A 110 8.79 8.85 -7.94
C GLU A 110 7.33 9.19 -7.66
N ARG A 111 6.41 8.22 -7.74
CA ARG A 111 4.97 8.38 -7.45
C ARG A 111 4.35 7.08 -6.99
N LEU A 112 3.21 7.18 -6.31
CA LEU A 112 2.42 6.04 -5.83
C LEU A 112 1.92 5.16 -7.00
N GLU A 113 1.43 5.76 -8.09
CA GLU A 113 0.93 4.99 -9.23
C GLU A 113 2.04 4.14 -9.85
N THR A 114 3.26 4.68 -9.96
CA THR A 114 4.42 3.95 -10.46
C THR A 114 4.74 2.75 -9.57
N ALA A 115 4.74 2.92 -8.25
CA ALA A 115 4.97 1.82 -7.30
C ALA A 115 3.89 0.72 -7.41
N LEU A 116 2.63 1.12 -7.54
CA LEU A 116 1.52 0.18 -7.73
C LEU A 116 1.65 -0.58 -9.05
N HIS A 117 1.96 0.11 -10.15
CA HIS A 117 2.15 -0.53 -11.46
C HIS A 117 3.35 -1.48 -11.48
N SER A 118 4.50 -1.09 -10.92
CA SER A 118 5.74 -1.88 -11.00
C SER A 118 5.81 -3.05 -10.02
N HIS A 119 4.99 -3.06 -8.98
CA HIS A 119 5.09 -4.08 -7.93
C HIS A 119 3.76 -4.76 -7.53
N ALA A 120 2.60 -4.11 -7.72
CA ALA A 120 1.30 -4.72 -7.42
C ALA A 120 0.65 -5.36 -8.66
N PHE A 121 0.68 -4.68 -9.81
CA PHE A 121 0.01 -5.15 -11.04
C PHE A 121 0.91 -6.00 -11.93
N TYR A 122 2.21 -5.71 -11.95
CA TYR A 122 3.21 -6.50 -12.64
C TYR A 122 4.31 -6.81 -11.65
N PRO A 123 4.16 -7.83 -10.79
CA PRO A 123 5.34 -8.38 -10.14
C PRO A 123 6.25 -8.81 -11.28
N LYS A 124 7.33 -8.05 -11.55
CA LYS A 124 8.38 -8.55 -12.43
C LYS A 124 8.67 -9.95 -11.92
N SER A 125 8.46 -10.94 -12.77
CA SER A 125 8.94 -12.30 -12.58
C SER A 125 10.44 -12.16 -12.35
N LEU A 126 10.83 -12.02 -11.09
CA LEU A 126 12.23 -11.93 -10.67
C LEU A 126 12.74 -13.38 -10.66
N HIS A 127 12.80 -13.95 -11.85
CA HIS A 127 13.61 -15.11 -12.17
C HIS A 127 14.71 -14.58 -13.07
N GLU A 128 15.87 -14.31 -12.47
CA GLU A 128 17.19 -14.54 -13.04
C GLU A 128 18.20 -14.63 -11.89
#